data_AF-A0A936UL31-F1
#
_entry.id   AF-A0A936UL31-F1
#
_cell.length_a   1.000
_cell.length_b   1.000
_cell.length_c   1.000
_cell.angle_alpha   90.00
_cell.angle_beta   90.00
_cell.angle_gamma   90.00
#
_symmetry.space_group_name_H-M   'P 1'
#
loop_
_entity.id
_entity.type
_entity.pdbx_description
1 polymer ?
#
loop_
_entity_poly.entity_id
_entity_poly.type
_entity_poly.pdbx_seq_one_letter_code
_entity_poly.pdbx_strand_id
1 'polypeptide(L)' 'MIQDTAAHAPTEVYFVHKTSGARFRVVARDIAAGTITLEGEYGTFTEKYDKELFAKNGYALERR' A
#
# COMPACT_ATOMS: atom_id res chain seq x y z
N MET A 1 -25.13 -24.68 3.53
CA MET A 1 -23.69 -24.55 3.77
C MET A 1 -23.44 -23.07 3.99
N ILE A 2 -23.16 -22.70 5.24
CA ILE A 2 -22.89 -21.33 5.65
C ILE A 2 -21.56 -20.93 4.99
N GLN A 3 -21.57 -19.84 4.21
CA GLN A 3 -20.37 -19.20 3.72
C GLN A 3 -19.62 -18.63 4.92
N ASP A 4 -18.88 -19.49 5.61
CA ASP A 4 -17.78 -19.08 6.47
C ASP A 4 -16.63 -18.68 5.55
N THR A 5 -16.78 -17.53 4.91
CA THR A 5 -15.62 -16.78 4.44
C THR A 5 -15.40 -15.77 5.53
N ALA A 6 -14.76 -16.22 6.62
CA ALA A 6 -14.09 -15.32 7.55
C ALA A 6 -13.35 -14.31 6.67
N ALA A 7 -13.91 -13.11 6.61
CA ALA A 7 -13.27 -11.98 5.97
C ALA A 7 -11.98 -11.79 6.75
N HIS A 8 -10.89 -12.40 6.25
CA HIS A 8 -9.59 -11.79 6.39
C HIS A 8 -9.78 -10.43 5.75
N ALA A 9 -10.23 -9.44 6.54
CA ALA A 9 -10.20 -8.05 6.12
C ALA A 9 -8.77 -7.88 5.61
N PRO A 10 -8.58 -7.66 4.29
CA PRO A 10 -7.25 -7.57 3.75
C PRO A 10 -6.60 -6.45 4.55
N THR A 11 -5.61 -6.78 5.38
CA THR A 11 -5.02 -5.81 6.31
C THR A 11 -4.63 -4.62 5.47
N GLU A 12 -5.32 -3.51 5.68
CA GLU A 12 -5.26 -2.43 4.72
C GLU A 12 -3.94 -1.73 4.98
N VAL A 13 -3.04 -1.83 3.99
CA VAL A 13 -1.72 -1.27 4.10
C VAL A 13 -1.73 0.11 3.49
N TYR A 14 -1.22 1.09 4.22
CA TYR A 14 -1.11 2.47 3.78
C TYR A 14 0.36 2.91 3.84
N PHE A 15 0.84 3.55 2.79
CA PHE A 15 2.08 4.31 2.81
C PHE A 15 1.77 5.74 3.24
N VAL A 16 2.28 6.13 4.40
CA VAL A 16 2.11 7.47 4.95
C VAL A 16 3.44 8.19 4.95
N HIS A 17 3.53 9.29 4.22
CA HIS A 17 4.70 10.16 4.18
C HIS A 17 4.76 10.98 5.48
N LYS A 18 5.77 10.74 6.32
CA LYS A 18 5.86 11.38 7.63
C LYS A 18 6.00 12.90 7.56
N THR A 19 6.60 13.42 6.49
CA THR A 19 6.91 14.85 6.36
C THR A 19 5.75 15.64 5.76
N SER A 20 5.09 15.11 4.74
CA SER A 20 4.00 15.81 4.03
C SER A 20 2.60 15.39 4.47
N GLY A 21 2.46 14.28 5.21
CA GLY A 21 1.17 13.71 5.58
C GLY A 21 0.43 13.02 4.43
N ALA A 22 1.06 12.89 3.26
CA ALA A 22 0.49 12.19 2.11
C ALA A 22 0.27 10.72 2.45
N ARG A 23 -0.92 10.19 2.20
CA ARG A 23 -1.28 8.79 2.43
C ARG A 23 -1.67 8.12 1.13
N PHE A 24 -1.18 6.91 0.93
CA PHE A 24 -1.44 6.11 -0.26
C PHE A 24 -1.81 4.70 0.16
N ARG A 25 -3.00 4.24 -0.21
CA ARG A 25 -3.47 2.89 0.11
C ARG A 25 -2.87 1.89 -0.87
N VAL A 26 -2.34 0.79 -0.37
CA VAL A 26 -1.80 -0.28 -1.20
C VAL A 26 -2.95 -1.13 -1.70
N VAL A 27 -3.21 -1.07 -3.00
CA VAL A 27 -4.27 -1.84 -3.65
C VAL A 27 -3.74 -3.17 -4.17
N ALA A 28 -2.52 -3.17 -4.72
CA ALA A 28 -1.87 -4.37 -5.22
C ALA A 28 -0.35 -4.24 -5.12
N ARG A 29 0.36 -5.36 -5.00
CA ARG A 29 1.82 -5.42 -5.06
C ARG A 29 2.24 -6.60 -5.92
N ASP A 30 3.00 -6.31 -6.96
CA ASP A 30 3.60 -7.32 -7.82
C ASP A 30 5.06 -7.53 -7.43
N ILE A 31 5.35 -8.68 -6.82
CA ILE A 31 6.71 -9.00 -6.34
C ILE A 31 7.61 -9.45 -7.52
N ALA A 32 7.03 -10.05 -8.55
CA ALA A 32 7.77 -10.56 -9.70
C ALA A 32 8.29 -9.41 -10.59
N ALA A 33 7.43 -8.42 -10.84
CA ALA A 33 7.76 -7.18 -11.55
C ALA A 33 8.37 -6.12 -10.62
N GLY A 34 8.31 -6.31 -9.30
CA GLY A 34 8.80 -5.34 -8.33
C GLY A 34 8.02 -4.02 -8.38
N THR A 35 6.71 -4.08 -8.57
CA THR A 35 5.84 -2.89 -8.65
C THR A 35 4.78 -2.90 -7.56
N ILE A 36 4.25 -1.72 -7.23
CA ILE A 36 3.19 -1.51 -6.28
C ILE A 36 2.14 -0.59 -6.90
N THR A 37 0.88 -0.94 -6.69
CA THR A 37 -0.25 -0.11 -7.06
C THR A 37 -0.78 0.56 -5.80
N LEU A 38 -0.74 1.89 -5.84
CA LEU A 38 -1.09 2.78 -4.76
C LEU A 38 -2.33 3.59 -5.17
N GLU A 39 -3.26 3.76 -4.24
CA GLU A 39 -4.45 4.61 -4.38
C GLU A 39 -4.24 5.87 -3.54
N GLY A 40 -4.12 7.01 -4.23
CA GLY A 40 -4.06 8.34 -3.63
C GLY A 40 -5.38 9.08 -3.75
N GLU A 41 -5.37 10.36 -3.38
CA GLU A 41 -6.55 11.26 -3.43
C GLU A 41 -7.10 11.44 -4.87
N TYR A 42 -6.23 11.39 -5.87
CA TYR A 42 -6.56 11.65 -7.28
C TYR A 42 -6.76 10.37 -8.12
N GLY A 43 -6.63 9.18 -7.51
CA GLY A 43 -6.79 7.90 -8.19
C GLY A 43 -5.69 6.88 -7.88
N THR A 44 -5.68 5.80 -8.65
CA THR A 44 -4.71 4.71 -8.54
C THR A 44 -3.55 4.88 -9.52
N PHE A 45 -2.34 4.58 -9.06
CA PHE A 45 -1.14 4.58 -9.89
C PHE A 45 -0.24 3.41 -9.51
N THR A 46 0.49 2.90 -10.50
CA THR A 46 1.43 1.79 -10.31
C THR A 46 2.85 2.31 -10.50
N GLU A 47 3.71 2.05 -9.51
CA GLU A 47 5.12 2.44 -9.53
C GLU A 47 6.04 1.29 -9.12
N LYS A 48 7.34 1.45 -9.31
CA LYS A 48 8.31 0.47 -8.83
C LYS A 48 8.36 0.48 -7.30
N TYR A 49 8.15 -0.69 -6.71
CA TYR A 49 8.22 -0.86 -5.28
C TYR A 49 9.67 -1.02 -4.83
N ASP A 50 10.25 0.06 -4.30
CA ASP A 50 11.56 0.03 -3.68
C ASP A 50 11.46 0.37 -2.19
N LYS A 51 11.43 -0.68 -1.36
CA LYS A 51 11.27 -0.53 0.09
C LYS A 51 12.31 0.42 0.71
N GLU A 52 13.53 0.39 0.21
CA GLU A 52 14.63 1.22 0.73
C GLU A 52 14.43 2.69 0.33
N LEU A 53 13.99 2.93 -0.91
CA LEU A 53 13.66 4.26 -1.41
C LEU A 53 12.46 4.85 -0.68
N PHE A 54 11.40 4.07 -0.45
CA PHE A 54 10.23 4.52 0.33
C PHE A 54 10.63 4.90 1.76
N ALA A 55 11.46 4.08 2.42
CA ALA A 55 11.96 4.39 3.76
C ALA A 55 12.86 5.64 3.76
N LYS A 56 13.77 5.79 2.77
CA LYS A 56 14.63 6.98 2.61
C LYS A 56 13.83 8.25 2.33
N ASN A 57 12.76 8.13 1.54
CA ASN A 57 11.83 9.22 1.27
C ASN A 57 10.93 9.52 2.47
N GLY A 58 11.05 8.81 3.61
CA GLY A 58 10.25 9.12 4.80
C GLY A 58 8.83 8.58 4.76
N TYR A 59 8.54 7.61 3.89
CA TYR A 59 7.29 6.87 3.92
C TYR A 59 7.35 5.76 4.98
N ALA A 60 6.27 5.65 5.74
CA ALA A 60 6.03 4.57 6.69
C ALA A 60 4.87 3.69 6.20
N LEU A 61 5.02 2.38 6.36
CA LEU A 61 3.92 1.44 6.19
C LEU A 61 3.10 1.39 7.47
N GLU A 62 1.86 1.86 7.41
CA GLU A 62 0.84 1.63 8.42
C GLU A 62 -0.07 0.48 7.99
N ARG A 63 -0.43 -0.38 8.94
CA ARG A 63 -1.37 -1.48 8.75
C ARG A 63 -2.56 -1.21 9.65
N ARG A 64 -3.76 -1.13 9.07
CA ARG A 64 -5.02 -1.04 9.81
C ARG A 64 -5.86 -2.30 9.67
#